data_AF-A0A7X0JCH6-F1
#
_entry.id   AF-A0A7X0JCH6-F1
#
_cell.length_a   1.000
_cell.length_b   1.000
_cell.length_c   1.000
_cell.angle_alpha   90.00
_cell.angle_beta   90.00
_cell.angle_gamma   90.00
#
_symmetry.space_group_name_H-M   'P 1'
#
loop_
_entity.id
_entity.type
_entity.pdbx_description
1 polymer ?
#
loop_
_entity_poly.entity_id
_entity_poly.type
_entity_poly.pdbx_seq_one_letter_code
_entity_poly.pdbx_strand_id
1 'polypeptide(L)'
;MGAFRADVARAGASTSAEVTKLVTELSRLSPAFEALWQDNHVVAHGEGVKRLHHPDAGLLAMEFSSFAVEGRPELGMIIYNPATPDDADRLRTLLE
;
A
#
# COMPACT_ATOMS: atom_id res chain seq x y z
N MET A 1 5.45 4.77 -0.70
CA MET A 1 5.51 5.89 -1.65
C MET A 1 5.51 5.45 -3.11
N GLY A 2 6.35 4.49 -3.53
CA GLY A 2 6.33 4.05 -4.92
C GLY A 2 5.01 3.45 -5.43
N ALA A 3 4.27 2.76 -4.56
CA ALA A 3 2.90 2.32 -4.82
C ALA A 3 1.93 3.49 -5.09
N PHE A 4 1.94 4.54 -4.26
CA PHE A 4 1.09 5.71 -4.43
C PHE A 4 1.31 6.40 -5.78
N ARG A 5 2.57 6.54 -6.21
CA ARG A 5 2.90 7.08 -7.53
C ARG A 5 2.39 6.19 -8.67
N ALA A 6 2.51 4.86 -8.51
CA ALA A 6 1.97 3.90 -9.47
C ALA A 6 0.43 3.98 -9.57
N ASP A 7 -0.27 4.21 -8.45
CA ASP A 7 -1.73 4.36 -8.42
C ASP A 7 -2.21 5.64 -9.11
N VAL A 8 -1.55 6.77 -8.84
CA VAL A 8 -1.80 8.05 -9.53
C VAL A 8 -1.62 7.91 -11.04
N ALA A 9 -0.57 7.21 -11.47
CA ALA A 9 -0.31 6.96 -12.89
C ALA A 9 -1.38 6.05 -13.51
N ARG A 10 -1.77 4.97 -12.81
CA ARG A 10 -2.82 4.03 -13.26
C ARG A 10 -4.17 4.73 -13.44
N ALA A 11 -4.50 5.65 -12.54
CA ALA A 11 -5.72 6.46 -12.62
C ALA A 11 -5.66 7.55 -13.70
N GLY A 12 -4.54 7.73 -14.40
CA GLY A 12 -4.36 8.81 -15.38
C GLY A 12 -4.32 10.21 -14.75
N ALA A 13 -4.08 10.31 -13.44
CA ALA A 13 -4.19 11.54 -12.66
C ALA A 13 -2.83 12.24 -12.42
N SER A 14 -1.76 11.77 -13.08
CA SER A 14 -0.39 12.28 -12.89
C SER A 14 -0.22 13.78 -13.10
N THR A 15 -1.07 14.41 -13.91
CA THR A 15 -1.05 15.85 -14.21
C THR A 15 -2.25 16.59 -13.62
N SER A 16 -3.06 15.92 -12.79
CA SER A 16 -4.22 16.55 -12.16
C SER A 16 -3.81 17.60 -11.12
N ALA A 17 -4.58 18.68 -11.05
CA ALA A 17 -4.33 19.75 -10.08
C ALA A 17 -4.54 19.25 -8.64
N GLU A 18 -5.48 18.32 -8.46
CA GLU A 18 -5.85 17.71 -7.20
C GLU A 18 -4.69 16.88 -6.62
N VAL A 19 -4.08 16.00 -7.43
CA VAL A 19 -2.91 15.22 -6.99
C VAL A 19 -1.73 16.15 -6.69
N THR A 20 -1.50 17.16 -7.53
CA THR A 20 -0.41 18.13 -7.32
C THR A 20 -0.57 18.88 -6.00
N LYS A 21 -1.80 19.29 -5.68
CA LYS A 21 -2.13 19.97 -4.42
C LYS A 21 -1.93 19.04 -3.23
N LEU A 22 -2.39 17.79 -3.31
CA LEU A 22 -2.24 16.80 -2.25
C LEU A 22 -0.77 16.48 -1.97
N VAL A 23 0.02 16.25 -3.01
CA VAL A 23 1.46 16.00 -2.89
C VAL A 23 2.14 17.18 -2.22
N THR A 24 1.86 18.41 -2.67
CA THR A 24 2.42 19.63 -2.07
C THR A 24 2.09 19.73 -0.58
N GLU A 25 0.85 19.44 -0.20
CA GLU A 25 0.42 19.48 1.19
C GLU A 25 1.12 18.41 2.05
N LEU A 26 1.18 17.16 1.58
CA LEU A 26 1.83 16.05 2.29
C LEU A 26 3.34 16.28 2.46
N SER A 27 4.00 16.79 1.41
CA SER A 27 5.40 17.19 1.45
C SER A 27 5.67 18.29 2.48
N ARG A 28 4.77 19.27 2.61
CA ARG A 28 4.89 20.33 3.61
C ARG A 28 4.70 19.80 5.04
N LEU A 29 3.83 18.81 5.22
CA LEU A 29 3.50 18.25 6.54
C LEU A 29 4.49 17.18 7.01
N SER A 30 5.20 16.52 6.09
CA SER A 30 6.09 15.41 6.41
C SER A 30 7.38 15.48 5.58
N PRO A 31 8.51 15.89 6.20
CA PRO A 31 9.82 15.84 5.55
C PRO A 31 10.19 14.43 5.06
N ALA A 32 9.73 13.39 5.77
CA ALA A 32 9.93 12.00 5.37
C ALA A 32 9.15 11.66 4.09
N PHE A 33 7.92 12.17 3.95
CA PHE A 33 7.15 12.04 2.71
C PHE A 33 7.84 12.75 1.56
N GLU A 34 8.32 13.98 1.77
CA GLU A 34 9.04 14.74 0.75
C GLU A 34 10.27 14.00 0.25
N ALA A 35 11.11 13.50 1.16
CA ALA A 35 12.30 12.73 0.80
C ALA A 35 11.94 11.48 -0.05
N LEU A 36 10.92 10.73 0.36
CA LEU A 36 10.47 9.55 -0.36
C LEU A 36 9.76 9.87 -1.69
N TRP A 37 9.14 11.05 -1.82
CA TRP A 37 8.51 11.49 -3.06
C TRP A 37 9.56 11.90 -4.09
N GLN A 38 10.60 12.64 -3.68
CA GLN A 38 11.70 13.08 -4.54
C GLN A 38 12.57 11.92 -5.06
N ASP A 39 12.64 10.81 -4.34
CA ASP A 39 13.32 9.59 -4.80
C ASP A 39 12.69 9.03 -6.10
N ASN A 40 11.47 9.46 -6.46
CA ASN A 40 10.75 9.08 -7.69
C ASN A 40 10.64 7.58 -7.96
N HIS A 41 10.90 6.77 -6.94
CA HIS A 41 10.85 5.32 -7.04
C HIS A 41 9.41 4.88 -7.34
N VAL A 42 9.19 4.20 -8.46
CA VAL A 42 7.90 3.60 -8.82
C VAL A 42 7.99 2.10 -8.56
N VAL A 43 7.14 1.59 -7.67
CA VAL A 43 6.98 0.14 -7.46
C VAL A 43 5.51 -0.16 -7.65
N ALA A 44 5.18 -0.95 -8.67
CA ALA A 44 3.83 -1.47 -8.80
C ALA A 44 3.51 -2.36 -7.59
N HIS A 45 2.24 -2.36 -7.17
CA HIS A 45 1.80 -3.37 -6.24
C HIS A 45 1.98 -4.75 -6.87
N GLY A 46 2.85 -5.57 -6.28
CA GLY A 46 3.11 -6.94 -6.71
C GLY A 46 2.50 -7.95 -5.75
N GLU A 47 3.15 -9.10 -5.66
CA GLU A 47 2.89 -10.12 -4.66
C GLU A 47 4.09 -10.30 -3.71
N GLY A 48 3.88 -10.96 -2.58
CA GLY A 48 4.96 -11.32 -1.66
C GLY A 48 4.46 -11.62 -0.26
N VAL A 49 5.37 -11.64 0.71
CA VAL A 49 5.03 -11.86 2.12
C VAL A 49 5.34 -10.60 2.93
N LYS A 50 4.31 -10.00 3.53
CA LYS A 50 4.48 -8.97 4.56
C LYS A 50 4.70 -9.63 5.90
N ARG A 51 5.71 -9.15 6.62
CA ARG A 51 5.98 -9.52 8.01
C ARG A 51 5.82 -8.29 8.89
N LEU A 52 4.92 -8.39 9.86
CA LEU A 52 4.53 -7.29 10.73
C LEU A 52 4.71 -7.74 12.18
N HIS A 53 5.29 -6.87 13.01
CA HIS A 53 5.30 -7.09 14.45
C HIS A 53 4.09 -6.37 15.05
N HIS A 54 3.02 -7.12 15.33
CA HIS A 54 1.85 -6.61 16.02
C HIS A 54 2.09 -6.60 17.54
N PRO A 55 1.74 -5.52 18.26
CA PRO A 55 1.97 -5.43 19.70
C PRO A 55 1.33 -6.59 20.48
N ASP A 56 0.12 -7.01 20.10
CA ASP A 56 -0.63 -8.03 20.84
C ASP A 56 -0.49 -9.45 20.27
N ALA A 57 -0.32 -9.60 18.95
CA ALA A 57 -0.30 -10.90 18.28
C ALA A 57 1.12 -11.41 17.96
N GLY A 58 2.14 -10.58 18.20
CA GLY A 58 3.53 -10.88 17.88
C GLY A 58 3.82 -10.76 16.38
N LEU A 59 4.75 -11.58 15.88
CA LEU A 59 5.09 -11.60 14.46
C LEU A 59 3.95 -12.24 13.65
N LEU A 60 3.43 -11.51 12.67
CA LEU A 60 2.44 -11.96 11.70
C LEU A 60 3.03 -11.97 10.30
N ALA A 61 2.93 -13.10 9.61
CA ALA A 61 3.26 -13.22 8.20
C ALA A 61 1.98 -13.34 7.36
N MET A 62 1.87 -12.50 6.33
CA MET A 62 0.76 -12.53 5.38
C MET A 62 1.29 -12.48 3.96
N GLU A 63 0.90 -13.44 3.15
CA GLU A 63 0.99 -13.34 1.70
C GLU A 63 0.08 -12.21 1.23
N PHE A 64 0.56 -11.39 0.30
CA PHE A 64 -0.24 -10.36 -0.34
C PHE A 64 -0.17 -10.50 -1.85
N SER A 65 -1.29 -10.20 -2.50
CA SER A 65 -1.39 -10.12 -3.96
C SER A 65 -2.22 -8.90 -4.33
N SER A 66 -1.81 -8.21 -5.38
CA SER A 66 -2.51 -7.04 -5.89
C SER A 66 -3.14 -7.30 -7.25
N PHE A 67 -4.36 -6.80 -7.41
CA PHE A 67 -5.17 -6.97 -8.61
C PHE A 67 -5.69 -5.62 -9.09
N ALA A 68 -5.74 -5.44 -10.40
CA ALA A 68 -6.50 -4.36 -11.02
C ALA A 68 -7.98 -4.74 -11.10
N VAL A 69 -8.87 -3.77 -10.97
CA VAL A 69 -10.32 -4.00 -11.17
C VAL A 69 -10.67 -3.72 -12.62
N GLU A 70 -11.17 -4.74 -13.32
CA GLU A 70 -11.57 -4.61 -14.71
C GLU A 70 -12.67 -3.55 -14.88
N GLY A 71 -12.51 -2.69 -15.89
CA GLY A 71 -13.42 -1.58 -16.16
C GLY A 71 -13.32 -0.39 -15.20
N ARG A 72 -12.50 -0.47 -14.15
CA ARG A 72 -12.27 0.59 -13.15
C ARG A 72 -10.79 0.73 -12.81
N PRO A 73 -9.96 1.29 -13.72
CA PRO A 73 -8.50 1.39 -13.55
C PRO A 73 -8.06 2.25 -12.35
N GLU A 74 -8.94 3.10 -11.84
CA GLU A 74 -8.75 3.87 -10.61
C GLU A 74 -8.84 3.01 -9.33
N LEU A 75 -9.34 1.78 -9.43
CA LEU A 75 -9.46 0.85 -8.30
C LEU A 75 -8.38 -0.23 -8.36
N GLY A 76 -7.80 -0.51 -7.18
CA GLY A 76 -6.95 -1.66 -6.95
C GLY A 76 -7.48 -2.49 -5.77
N MET A 77 -7.32 -3.80 -5.84
CA MET A 77 -7.65 -4.72 -4.76
C MET A 77 -6.37 -5.38 -4.25
N ILE A 78 -6.14 -5.34 -2.95
CA ILE A 78 -5.05 -6.07 -2.31
C ILE A 78 -5.65 -7.10 -1.37
N ILE A 79 -5.31 -8.36 -1.60
CA ILE A 79 -5.70 -9.47 -0.73
C ILE A 79 -4.52 -9.79 0.18
N TYR A 80 -4.80 -9.95 1.48
CA TYR A 80 -3.85 -10.46 2.46
C TYR A 80 -4.33 -11.81 2.96
N ASN A 81 -3.51 -12.84 2.82
CA ASN A 81 -3.78 -14.20 3.30
C ASN A 81 -2.75 -14.56 4.37
N PRO A 82 -3.14 -15.14 5.52
CA PRO A 82 -2.16 -15.64 6.49
C PRO A 82 -1.19 -16.63 5.83
N ALA A 83 0.11 -16.46 6.06
CA ALA A 83 1.11 -17.31 5.43
C ALA A 83 1.12 -18.75 6.00
N THR A 84 0.60 -18.93 7.22
CA THR A 84 0.48 -20.22 7.90
C THR A 84 -0.82 -20.33 8.70
N PRO A 85 -1.22 -21.55 9.12
CA PRO A 85 -2.35 -21.72 10.05
C PRO A 85 -2.13 -20.99 11.39
N ASP A 86 -0.90 -20.94 11.91
CA ASP A 86 -0.60 -20.19 13.14
C ASP A 86 -0.80 -18.69 12.94
N ASP A 87 -0.36 -18.14 11.79
CA ASP A 87 -0.65 -16.75 11.43
C ASP A 87 -2.16 -16.50 11.33
N ALA A 88 -2.95 -17.47 10.83
CA ALA A 88 -4.40 -17.34 10.73
C ALA A 88 -5.07 -17.31 12.10
N ASP A 89 -4.60 -18.15 13.02
CA ASP A 89 -5.11 -18.19 14.40
C ASP A 89 -4.79 -16.90 15.14
N ARG A 90 -3.56 -16.38 15.01
CA ARG A 90 -3.17 -15.08 15.56
C ARG A 90 -3.95 -13.92 14.94
N LEU A 91 -4.19 -13.96 13.63
CA LEU A 91 -4.96 -12.90 12.97
C LEU A 91 -6.42 -12.89 13.46
N ARG A 92 -7.00 -14.06 13.74
CA ARG A 92 -8.37 -14.17 14.26
C ARG A 92 -8.53 -13.45 15.59
N THR A 93 -7.53 -13.50 16.47
CA THR A 93 -7.58 -12.80 17.77
C THR A 93 -7.61 -11.26 17.63
N LEU A 94 -7.34 -10.72 16.44
CA LEU A 94 -7.38 -9.27 16.17
C LEU A 94 -8.66 -8.83 15.44
N LEU A 95 -9.46 -9.78 14.95
CA LEU A 95 -10.68 -9.53 14.17
C LEU A 95 -11.96 -9.73 14.98
N GLU A 96 -11.84 -10.28 16.19
CA GLU A 96 -12.91 -10.46 17.18
C GLU A 96 -12.87 -9.35 18.23
#